data_AF-E8LW32-F1
#
_entry.id   AF-E8LW32-F1
#
_cell.length_a   1.000
_cell.length_b   1.000
_cell.length_c   1.000
_cell.angle_alpha   90.00
_cell.angle_beta   90.00
_cell.angle_gamma   90.00
#
_symmetry.space_group_name_H-M   'P 1'
#
loop_
_entity.id
_entity.type
_entity.pdbx_description
1 polymer ?
#
loop_
_entity_poly.entity_id
_entity_poly.type
_entity_poly.pdbx_seq_one_letter_code
_entity_poly.pdbx_strand_id
1 'polypeptide(L)'
;MKEWVMSDLLIELDGMPNTITGIGQKARRNNWLKRKAIGHARAVEYHISNFHPDIQKQIIERFVTDKTEQKKLLEKDWSLPPSNAHGLKPLNEFEEWAKLPVYDVHAAAGAGTLVQSEFQIGVFSLPIELLHEYGLKPDFSSVIFVDGDSMEPTLSHRDRLLVDIREQQHPVVNGVYVIRIDDAVYVKRLHWDIENGVYKVISDNLKYPAFNINHKNGRNFKIIGKAVAPVMKKII
;
A
#
# COMPACT_ATOMS: atom_id res chain seq x y z
N MET A 1 -2.42 -16.23 -32.31
CA MET A 1 -3.04 -14.89 -32.46
C MET A 1 -2.26 -13.86 -31.66
N LYS A 2 -2.11 -12.61 -32.15
CA LYS A 2 -1.60 -11.50 -31.31
C LYS A 2 -2.74 -11.05 -30.38
N GLU A 3 -2.52 -11.05 -29.07
CA GLU A 3 -3.47 -10.58 -28.05
C GLU A 3 -3.74 -9.05 -28.12
N TRP A 4 -3.15 -8.40 -29.13
CA TRP A 4 -3.07 -6.97 -29.34
C TRP A 4 -3.58 -6.65 -30.75
N VAL A 5 -4.60 -5.82 -30.82
CA VAL A 5 -5.36 -5.48 -32.03
C VAL A 5 -5.07 -4.03 -32.41
N MET A 6 -4.74 -3.77 -33.66
CA MET A 6 -4.46 -2.43 -34.14
C MET A 6 -5.73 -1.58 -34.27
N SER A 7 -5.56 -0.25 -34.18
CA SER A 7 -6.67 0.71 -34.19
C SER A 7 -7.47 0.73 -35.50
N ASP A 8 -6.84 0.43 -36.63
CA ASP A 8 -7.44 0.31 -37.96
C ASP A 8 -8.41 -0.89 -38.04
N LEU A 9 -8.03 -2.02 -37.45
CA LEU A 9 -8.84 -3.24 -37.45
C LEU A 9 -10.13 -3.14 -36.61
N LEU A 10 -10.18 -2.18 -35.69
CA LEU A 10 -11.33 -1.97 -34.79
C LEU A 10 -12.44 -1.12 -35.42
N ILE A 11 -12.15 -0.42 -36.52
CA ILE A 11 -13.11 0.48 -37.20
C ILE A 11 -14.26 -0.31 -37.84
N GLU A 12 -13.96 -1.52 -38.29
CA GLU A 12 -14.88 -2.34 -39.08
C GLU A 12 -15.72 -3.29 -38.23
N LEU A 13 -15.74 -3.09 -36.90
CA LEU A 13 -16.45 -3.93 -35.93
C LEU A 13 -17.75 -3.27 -35.50
N ASP A 14 -18.80 -4.08 -35.36
CA ASP A 14 -20.10 -3.58 -34.93
C ASP A 14 -20.05 -3.13 -33.45
N GLY A 15 -20.61 -1.96 -33.15
CA GLY A 15 -20.53 -1.32 -31.82
C GLY A 15 -19.22 -0.56 -31.52
N MET A 16 -18.30 -0.47 -32.47
CA MET A 16 -17.10 0.37 -32.38
C MET A 16 -17.22 1.70 -33.13
N PRO A 17 -16.45 2.73 -32.76
CA PRO A 17 -16.40 3.97 -33.53
C PRO A 17 -15.80 3.73 -34.92
N ASN A 18 -16.45 4.26 -35.96
CA ASN A 18 -16.02 4.11 -37.35
C ASN A 18 -14.80 4.97 -37.73
N THR A 19 -14.06 5.49 -36.76
CA THR A 19 -12.87 6.33 -36.98
C THR A 19 -11.77 6.01 -35.98
N ILE A 20 -10.51 6.07 -36.41
CA ILE A 20 -9.32 5.88 -35.54
C ILE A 20 -9.34 6.87 -34.37
N THR A 21 -9.74 8.12 -34.64
CA THR A 21 -9.87 9.18 -33.63
C THR A 21 -10.95 8.84 -32.60
N GLY A 22 -12.12 8.35 -33.05
CA GLY A 22 -13.20 7.90 -32.17
C GLY A 22 -12.78 6.72 -31.29
N ILE A 23 -12.03 5.76 -31.84
CA ILE A 23 -11.46 4.63 -31.08
C ILE A 23 -10.49 5.15 -30.02
N GLY A 24 -9.60 6.08 -30.38
CA GLY A 24 -8.68 6.70 -29.43
C GLY A 24 -9.39 7.46 -28.30
N GLN A 25 -10.49 8.15 -28.60
CA GLN A 25 -11.32 8.82 -27.58
C GLN A 25 -12.02 7.82 -26.66
N LYS A 26 -12.64 6.77 -27.22
CA LYS A 26 -13.30 5.69 -26.45
C LYS A 26 -12.29 4.95 -25.56
N ALA A 27 -11.10 4.67 -26.08
CA ALA A 27 -10.01 4.04 -25.35
C ALA A 27 -9.51 4.88 -24.17
N ARG A 28 -9.41 6.21 -24.35
CA ARG A 28 -9.08 7.14 -23.26
C ARG A 28 -10.18 7.18 -22.20
N ARG A 29 -11.44 7.30 -22.62
CA ARG A 29 -12.58 7.37 -21.70
C ARG A 29 -12.71 6.11 -20.82
N ASN A 30 -12.37 4.95 -21.39
CA ASN A 30 -12.52 3.66 -20.74
C ASN A 30 -11.19 3.07 -20.23
N ASN A 31 -10.11 3.87 -20.18
CA ASN A 31 -8.78 3.43 -19.71
C ASN A 31 -8.29 2.10 -20.29
N TRP A 32 -8.43 1.91 -21.60
CA TRP A 32 -8.05 0.67 -22.26
C TRP A 32 -6.54 0.38 -22.18
N LEU A 33 -6.20 -0.88 -21.94
CA LEU A 33 -4.83 -1.40 -22.07
C LEU A 33 -4.35 -1.21 -23.51
N LYS A 34 -3.25 -0.47 -23.66
CA LYS A 34 -2.70 -0.07 -24.97
C LYS A 34 -1.18 -0.13 -24.97
N ARG A 35 -0.59 -0.40 -26.14
CA ARG A 35 0.87 -0.36 -26.37
C ARG A 35 1.20 0.27 -27.73
N LYS A 36 2.46 0.66 -27.93
CA LYS A 36 2.95 1.07 -29.26
C LYS A 36 3.04 -0.16 -30.17
N ALA A 37 2.54 -0.03 -31.39
CA ALA A 37 2.61 -1.10 -32.38
C ALA A 37 4.05 -1.41 -32.76
N ILE A 38 4.39 -2.70 -32.87
CA ILE A 38 5.72 -3.14 -33.27
C ILE A 38 5.88 -2.93 -34.78
N GLY A 39 6.84 -2.09 -35.18
CA GLY A 39 7.14 -1.81 -36.61
C GLY A 39 6.39 -0.61 -37.20
N HIS A 40 5.46 0.02 -36.47
CA HIS A 40 4.73 1.21 -36.93
C HIS A 40 4.86 2.36 -35.94
N ALA A 41 5.70 3.35 -36.27
CA ALA A 41 6.13 4.42 -35.36
C ALA A 41 4.99 5.28 -34.75
N ARG A 42 3.81 5.31 -35.36
CA ARG A 42 2.67 6.14 -34.95
C ARG A 42 1.41 5.36 -34.55
N ALA A 43 1.42 4.03 -34.66
CA ALA A 43 0.22 3.25 -34.46
C ALA A 43 0.14 2.66 -33.04
N VAL A 44 -1.09 2.55 -32.53
CA VAL A 44 -1.40 2.03 -31.19
C VAL A 44 -2.18 0.72 -31.34
N GLU A 45 -1.77 -0.26 -30.55
CA GLU A 45 -2.47 -1.53 -30.39
C GLU A 45 -3.20 -1.55 -29.04
N TYR A 46 -4.38 -2.16 -29.02
CA TYR A 46 -5.21 -2.35 -27.82
C TYR A 46 -5.34 -3.83 -27.50
N HIS A 47 -5.32 -4.18 -26.21
CA HIS A 47 -5.46 -5.55 -25.78
C HIS A 47 -6.90 -6.06 -25.96
N ILE A 48 -7.08 -7.33 -26.33
CA ILE A 48 -8.40 -7.93 -26.59
C ILE A 48 -9.33 -7.93 -25.36
N SER A 49 -8.77 -7.95 -24.15
CA SER A 49 -9.52 -7.90 -22.88
C SER A 49 -10.31 -6.59 -22.66
N ASN A 50 -10.01 -5.52 -23.40
CA ASN A 50 -10.72 -4.25 -23.27
C ASN A 50 -12.15 -4.29 -23.84
N PHE A 51 -12.47 -5.33 -24.62
CA PHE A 51 -13.67 -5.38 -25.44
C PHE A 51 -14.75 -6.27 -24.83
N HIS A 52 -16.02 -5.97 -25.13
CA HIS A 52 -17.15 -6.83 -24.77
C HIS A 52 -17.02 -8.20 -25.48
N PRO A 53 -17.51 -9.32 -24.89
CA PRO A 53 -17.44 -10.64 -25.51
C PRO A 53 -17.91 -10.70 -26.97
N ASP A 54 -18.93 -9.93 -27.35
CA ASP A 54 -19.41 -9.87 -28.74
C ASP A 54 -18.38 -9.31 -29.72
N ILE A 55 -17.62 -8.30 -29.28
CA ILE A 55 -16.56 -7.67 -30.07
C ILE A 55 -15.32 -8.57 -30.09
N GLN A 56 -15.00 -9.22 -28.96
CA GLN A 56 -13.94 -10.23 -28.91
C GLN A 56 -14.23 -11.36 -29.90
N LYS A 57 -15.47 -11.83 -29.97
CA LYS A 57 -15.93 -12.84 -30.93
C LYS A 57 -15.74 -12.36 -32.37
N GLN A 58 -16.17 -11.15 -32.72
CA GLN A 58 -15.95 -10.61 -34.07
C GLN A 58 -14.45 -10.51 -34.44
N ILE A 59 -13.61 -10.10 -33.50
CA ILE A 59 -12.15 -10.04 -33.70
C ILE A 59 -11.58 -11.45 -33.95
N ILE A 60 -11.98 -12.43 -33.14
CA ILE A 60 -11.51 -13.81 -33.26
C ILE A 60 -12.01 -14.44 -34.57
N GLU A 61 -13.27 -14.24 -34.94
CA GLU A 61 -13.86 -14.77 -36.17
C GLU A 61 -13.26 -14.15 -37.44
N ARG A 62 -12.87 -12.87 -37.39
CA ARG A 62 -12.34 -12.16 -38.55
C ARG A 62 -10.86 -12.38 -38.78
N PHE A 63 -10.08 -12.52 -37.69
CA PHE A 63 -8.61 -12.51 -37.77
C PHE A 63 -7.94 -13.86 -37.48
N VAL A 64 -8.69 -14.89 -37.12
CA VAL A 64 -8.16 -16.26 -36.92
C VAL A 64 -8.66 -17.18 -38.01
N THR A 65 -7.76 -17.56 -38.92
CA THR A 65 -8.08 -18.43 -40.07
C THR A 65 -8.20 -19.91 -39.68
N ASP A 66 -7.49 -20.34 -38.62
CA ASP A 66 -7.55 -21.72 -38.12
C ASP A 66 -8.76 -21.91 -37.18
N LYS A 67 -9.70 -22.76 -37.59
CA LYS A 67 -10.91 -23.09 -36.82
C LYS A 67 -10.62 -23.69 -35.45
N THR A 68 -9.49 -24.38 -35.28
CA THR A 68 -9.08 -25.01 -34.02
C THR A 68 -8.59 -23.96 -33.03
N GLU A 69 -7.79 -23.00 -33.50
CA GLU A 69 -7.32 -21.87 -32.72
C GLU A 69 -8.47 -20.92 -32.36
N GLN A 70 -9.39 -20.71 -33.31
CA GLN A 70 -10.60 -19.90 -33.13
C GLN A 70 -11.46 -20.41 -31.97
N LYS A 71 -11.74 -21.73 -31.93
CA LYS A 71 -12.52 -22.34 -30.84
C LYS A 71 -11.82 -22.18 -29.49
N LYS A 72 -10.51 -22.39 -29.44
CA LYS A 72 -9.70 -22.22 -28.22
C LYS A 72 -9.71 -20.79 -27.69
N LEU A 73 -9.72 -19.79 -28.57
CA LEU A 73 -9.73 -18.37 -28.20
C LEU A 73 -11.12 -17.90 -27.76
N LEU A 74 -12.20 -18.46 -28.33
CA LEU A 74 -13.57 -18.19 -27.91
C LEU A 74 -13.89 -18.80 -26.53
N GLU A 75 -13.27 -19.93 -26.20
CA GLU A 75 -13.40 -20.60 -24.89
C GLU A 75 -12.49 -19.97 -23.82
N LYS A 76 -11.55 -19.09 -24.20
CA LYS A 76 -10.62 -18.46 -23.28
C LYS A 76 -11.27 -17.26 -22.59
N ASP A 77 -11.27 -17.26 -21.26
CA ASP A 77 -11.66 -16.09 -20.48
C ASP A 77 -10.61 -14.98 -20.65
N TRP A 78 -11.02 -13.90 -21.31
CA TRP A 78 -10.18 -12.71 -21.51
C TRP A 78 -10.31 -11.66 -20.43
N SER A 79 -11.05 -11.93 -19.35
CA SER A 79 -10.97 -11.08 -18.17
C SER A 79 -9.54 -11.07 -17.65
N LEU A 80 -9.03 -9.87 -17.34
CA LEU A 80 -7.78 -9.76 -16.62
C LEU A 80 -8.05 -10.28 -15.19
N PRO A 81 -7.15 -11.08 -14.60
CA PRO A 81 -7.26 -11.39 -13.19
C PRO A 81 -7.35 -10.05 -12.43
N PRO A 82 -8.19 -9.96 -11.37
CA PRO A 82 -8.27 -8.75 -10.59
C PRO A 82 -6.86 -8.37 -10.13
N SER A 83 -6.42 -7.18 -10.53
CA SER A 83 -5.13 -6.65 -10.10
C SER A 83 -5.13 -6.60 -8.57
N ASN A 84 -4.14 -7.21 -7.94
CA ASN A 84 -3.92 -7.07 -6.51
C ASN A 84 -3.46 -5.64 -6.15
N ALA A 85 -2.97 -4.87 -7.13
CA ALA A 85 -2.75 -3.44 -7.00
C ALA A 85 -4.07 -2.69 -7.23
N HIS A 86 -4.60 -2.05 -6.19
CA HIS A 86 -5.64 -1.03 -6.36
C HIS A 86 -5.02 0.19 -7.03
N GLY A 87 -5.51 0.53 -8.23
CA GLY A 87 -5.30 1.83 -8.87
C GLY A 87 -3.85 2.31 -8.93
N LEU A 88 -3.01 1.67 -9.77
CA LEU A 88 -1.68 2.21 -10.06
C LEU A 88 -1.82 3.60 -10.70
N LYS A 89 -1.53 4.63 -9.91
CA LYS A 89 -1.56 6.03 -10.33
C LYS A 89 -0.15 6.46 -10.77
N PRO A 90 0.02 7.00 -11.98
CA PRO A 90 1.29 7.58 -12.43
C PRO A 90 1.83 8.63 -11.44
N LEU A 91 3.16 8.70 -11.30
CA LEU A 91 3.81 9.59 -10.32
C LEU A 91 3.40 11.07 -10.47
N ASN A 92 3.20 11.51 -11.72
CA ASN A 92 2.82 12.87 -12.08
C ASN A 92 1.35 13.21 -11.78
N GLU A 93 0.52 12.23 -11.43
CA GLU A 93 -0.86 12.45 -11.03
C GLU A 93 -1.00 12.59 -9.51
N PHE A 94 0.04 12.31 -8.72
CA PHE A 94 0.06 12.64 -7.30
C PHE A 94 0.33 14.14 -7.13
N GLU A 95 -0.70 14.90 -6.76
CA GLU A 95 -0.63 16.36 -6.60
C GLU A 95 0.02 16.77 -5.28
N GLU A 96 -0.18 15.99 -4.20
CA GLU A 96 0.26 16.36 -2.85
C GLU A 96 1.13 15.30 -2.17
N TRP A 97 2.22 15.77 -1.55
CA TRP A 97 3.20 14.94 -0.84
C TRP A 97 3.32 15.37 0.61
N ALA A 98 3.22 14.40 1.52
CA ALA A 98 3.50 14.58 2.94
C ALA A 98 5.00 14.45 3.20
N LYS A 99 5.52 15.29 4.09
CA LYS A 99 6.88 15.17 4.66
C LYS A 99 6.74 14.79 6.14
N LEU A 100 7.03 13.55 6.47
CA LEU A 100 6.94 13.04 7.83
C LEU A 100 8.30 13.11 8.54
N PRO A 101 8.35 13.56 9.80
CA PRO A 101 9.58 13.49 10.58
C PRO A 101 9.96 12.03 10.86
N VAL A 102 11.26 11.75 10.78
CA VAL A 102 11.83 10.44 11.11
C VAL A 102 12.57 10.54 12.43
N TYR A 103 12.21 9.71 13.41
CA TYR A 103 12.82 9.68 14.74
C TYR A 103 13.63 8.40 14.96
N ASP A 104 14.72 8.53 15.71
CA ASP A 104 15.41 7.39 16.32
C ASP A 104 14.76 7.06 17.68
N VAL A 105 14.44 5.79 17.88
CA VAL A 105 13.82 5.28 19.11
C VAL A 105 14.75 5.44 20.32
N HIS A 106 16.08 5.38 20.13
CA HIS A 106 17.05 5.61 21.21
C HIS A 106 17.21 7.08 21.56
N ALA A 107 17.03 7.97 20.58
CA ALA A 107 17.19 9.40 20.83
C ALA A 107 15.98 9.92 21.63
N ALA A 108 14.77 9.44 21.35
CA ALA A 108 13.55 9.75 22.10
C ALA A 108 13.55 9.28 23.57
N ALA A 109 14.49 8.41 23.94
CA ALA A 109 14.68 7.88 25.29
C ALA A 109 15.47 8.86 26.21
N GLY A 110 16.43 9.62 25.67
CA GLY A 110 17.47 10.25 26.48
C GLY A 110 17.14 11.56 27.22
N ALA A 111 16.01 12.23 26.95
CA ALA A 111 15.73 13.53 27.56
C ALA A 111 14.28 13.62 28.03
N GLY A 112 14.09 13.57 29.36
CA GLY A 112 12.83 13.78 30.05
C GLY A 112 12.23 15.19 29.89
N THR A 113 12.49 15.92 28.81
CA THR A 113 12.00 17.27 28.57
C THR A 113 11.84 17.54 27.07
N LEU A 114 10.72 18.16 26.68
CA LEU A 114 10.33 18.46 25.30
C LEU A 114 11.42 19.19 24.51
N VAL A 115 12.03 18.51 23.53
CA VAL A 115 12.42 19.13 22.26
C VAL A 115 12.19 18.10 21.15
N GLN A 116 11.02 18.13 20.52
CA GLN A 116 10.69 17.22 19.41
C GLN A 116 11.68 17.35 18.22
N SER A 117 12.39 18.48 18.08
CA SER A 117 13.33 18.70 16.97
C SER A 117 14.71 18.07 17.15
N GLU A 118 15.17 17.80 18.38
CA GLU A 118 16.54 17.28 18.62
C GLU A 118 16.69 15.80 18.29
N PHE A 119 15.58 15.07 18.21
CA PHE A 119 15.55 13.63 17.92
C PHE A 119 15.14 13.29 16.49
N GLN A 120 14.79 14.30 15.70
CA GLN A 120 14.48 14.12 14.29
C GLN A 120 15.77 13.88 13.52
N ILE A 121 15.95 12.67 13.02
CA ILE A 121 17.13 12.25 12.26
C ILE A 121 16.92 12.35 10.73
N GLY A 122 15.70 12.68 10.29
CA GLY A 122 15.43 12.83 8.87
C GLY A 122 13.98 13.15 8.53
N VAL A 123 13.67 13.03 7.24
CA VAL A 123 12.35 13.24 6.66
C VAL A 123 12.03 12.09 5.72
N PHE A 124 10.82 11.54 5.83
CA PHE A 124 10.28 10.54 4.92
C PHE A 124 9.12 11.14 4.13
N SER A 125 9.20 11.11 2.79
CA SER A 125 8.17 11.70 1.94
C SER A 125 7.33 10.63 1.26
N LEU A 126 6.01 10.81 1.28
CA LEU A 126 5.05 9.92 0.61
C LEU A 126 3.81 10.70 0.13
N PRO A 127 3.07 10.21 -0.88
CA PRO A 127 1.81 10.83 -1.29
C PRO A 127 0.79 10.88 -0.14
N ILE A 128 0.06 11.99 -0.03
CA ILE A 128 -0.95 12.18 1.03
C ILE A 128 -2.08 11.15 0.91
N GLU A 129 -2.45 10.78 -0.32
CA GLU A 129 -3.49 9.79 -0.61
C GLU A 129 -3.19 8.45 0.11
N LEU A 130 -1.93 8.01 0.16
CA LEU A 130 -1.54 6.78 0.86
C LEU A 130 -1.69 6.90 2.38
N LEU A 131 -1.49 8.08 2.97
CA LEU A 131 -1.76 8.28 4.40
C LEU A 131 -3.26 8.19 4.70
N HIS A 132 -4.09 8.71 3.80
CA HIS A 132 -5.54 8.67 3.93
C HIS A 132 -6.09 7.24 3.86
N GLU A 133 -5.49 6.34 3.06
CA GLU A 133 -5.83 4.91 3.05
C GLU A 133 -5.69 4.26 4.43
N TYR A 134 -4.75 4.74 5.25
CA TYR A 134 -4.56 4.31 6.64
C TYR A 134 -5.32 5.16 7.68
N GLY A 135 -6.15 6.12 7.25
CA GLY A 135 -6.88 7.02 8.15
C GLY A 135 -5.99 8.02 8.90
N LEU A 136 -4.83 8.35 8.34
CA LEU A 136 -3.83 9.24 8.93
C LEU A 136 -3.82 10.61 8.27
N LYS A 137 -3.32 11.61 9.01
CA LYS A 137 -3.01 12.95 8.49
C LYS A 137 -1.52 13.24 8.70
N PRO A 138 -0.86 14.01 7.81
CA PRO A 138 0.56 14.33 7.93
C PRO A 138 0.96 14.87 9.31
N ASP A 139 0.17 15.79 9.86
CA ASP A 139 0.44 16.47 11.14
C ASP A 139 0.47 15.52 12.35
N PHE A 140 -0.16 14.35 12.22
CA PHE A 140 -0.21 13.33 13.27
C PHE A 140 0.47 12.04 12.86
N SER A 141 1.36 12.10 11.88
CA SER A 141 2.10 10.95 11.38
C SER A 141 3.60 11.16 11.56
N SER A 142 4.28 10.10 11.99
CA SER A 142 5.74 10.09 12.08
C SER A 142 6.27 8.74 11.61
N VAL A 143 7.56 8.69 11.32
CA VAL A 143 8.26 7.44 11.04
C VAL A 143 9.28 7.19 12.13
N ILE A 144 9.35 5.96 12.64
CA ILE A 144 10.39 5.55 13.59
C ILE A 144 11.16 4.35 13.06
N PHE A 145 12.41 4.18 13.51
CA PHE A 145 13.18 2.96 13.28
C PHE A 145 12.91 1.92 14.35
N VAL A 146 12.62 0.69 13.94
CA VAL A 146 12.50 -0.44 14.86
C VAL A 146 13.89 -0.85 15.33
N ASP A 147 14.06 -0.97 16.64
CA ASP A 147 15.28 -1.48 17.25
C ASP A 147 15.12 -2.87 17.88
N GLY A 148 16.16 -3.70 17.75
CA GLY A 148 16.17 -5.09 18.18
C GLY A 148 15.28 -6.05 17.37
N ASP A 149 15.24 -7.31 17.83
CA ASP A 149 14.49 -8.42 17.21
C ASP A 149 13.20 -8.77 17.99
N SER A 150 12.85 -7.99 19.01
CA SER A 150 11.76 -8.33 19.94
C SER A 150 10.37 -8.39 19.29
N MET A 151 10.22 -7.78 18.11
CA MET A 151 8.98 -7.79 17.34
C MET A 151 9.04 -8.72 16.12
N GLU A 152 10.09 -9.54 15.98
CA GLU A 152 10.13 -10.54 14.91
C GLU A 152 9.06 -11.63 15.13
N PRO A 153 8.40 -12.12 14.05
CA PRO A 153 8.64 -11.83 12.63
C PRO A 153 7.86 -10.62 12.09
N THR A 154 7.04 -9.98 12.92
CA THR A 154 6.15 -8.88 12.51
C THR A 154 6.96 -7.67 12.06
N LEU A 155 7.96 -7.26 12.84
CA LEU A 155 8.90 -6.18 12.54
C LEU A 155 10.33 -6.63 12.81
N SER A 156 11.23 -6.34 11.88
CA SER A 156 12.65 -6.63 12.00
C SER A 156 13.45 -5.40 12.41
N HIS A 157 14.64 -5.63 12.97
CA HIS A 157 15.59 -4.55 13.27
C HIS A 157 15.85 -3.68 12.03
N ARG A 158 15.77 -2.36 12.20
CA ARG A 158 15.90 -1.30 11.18
C ARG A 158 14.71 -1.15 10.22
N ASP A 159 13.61 -1.87 10.43
CA ASP A 159 12.38 -1.56 9.72
C ASP A 159 11.93 -0.13 10.04
N ARG A 160 11.30 0.53 9.07
CA ARG A 160 10.70 1.85 9.25
C ARG A 160 9.21 1.70 9.48
N LEU A 161 8.73 2.25 10.58
CA LEU A 161 7.35 2.10 11.02
C LEU A 161 6.63 3.43 10.92
N LEU A 162 5.50 3.46 10.22
CA LEU A 162 4.57 4.57 10.23
C LEU A 162 3.76 4.53 11.53
N VAL A 163 3.76 5.66 12.24
CA VAL A 163 3.17 5.79 13.57
C VAL A 163 2.17 6.93 13.59
N ASP A 164 0.97 6.63 14.07
CA ASP A 164 -0.05 7.62 14.44
C ASP A 164 0.27 8.15 15.85
N ILE A 165 0.60 9.43 15.95
CA ILE A 165 1.00 10.07 17.21
C ILE A 165 -0.16 10.78 17.93
N ARG A 166 -1.41 10.61 17.47
CA ARG A 166 -2.58 11.10 18.20
C ARG A 166 -2.69 10.42 19.56
N GLU A 167 -3.13 11.18 20.55
CA GLU A 167 -3.48 10.62 21.85
C GLU A 167 -4.58 9.56 21.69
N GLN A 168 -4.35 8.38 22.27
CA GLN A 168 -5.24 7.24 22.17
C GLN A 168 -6.15 7.21 23.41
N GLN A 169 -7.44 6.95 23.22
CA GLN A 169 -8.34 6.74 24.35
C GLN A 169 -7.99 5.43 25.06
N HIS A 170 -7.95 5.47 26.39
CA HIS A 170 -7.67 4.31 27.23
C HIS A 170 -8.99 3.65 27.67
N PRO A 171 -9.09 2.30 27.65
CA PRO A 171 -8.09 1.34 27.18
C PRO A 171 -7.94 1.35 25.65
N VAL A 172 -6.71 1.08 25.17
CA VAL A 172 -6.45 1.05 23.73
C VAL A 172 -6.83 -0.30 23.15
N VAL A 173 -7.22 -0.32 21.88
CA VAL A 173 -7.50 -1.57 21.16
C VAL A 173 -6.25 -2.44 21.05
N ASN A 174 -6.42 -3.75 20.93
CA ASN A 174 -5.29 -4.66 20.68
C ASN A 174 -4.55 -4.26 19.40
N GLY A 175 -3.23 -4.11 19.50
CA GLY A 175 -2.41 -3.65 18.39
C GLY A 175 -0.95 -3.46 18.79
N VAL A 176 -0.14 -3.04 17.82
CA VAL A 176 1.27 -2.65 18.07
C VAL A 176 1.32 -1.16 18.36
N TYR A 177 2.05 -0.79 19.41
CA TYR A 177 2.17 0.57 19.89
C TYR A 177 3.62 0.91 20.16
N VAL A 178 3.89 2.20 20.07
CA VAL A 178 5.10 2.82 20.58
C VAL A 178 4.79 3.26 22.00
N ILE A 179 5.51 2.70 22.96
CA ILE A 179 5.33 2.96 24.38
C ILE A 179 6.61 3.51 24.97
N ARG A 180 6.48 4.34 25.99
CA ARG A 180 7.59 4.77 26.84
C ARG A 180 7.40 4.17 28.23
N ILE A 181 8.47 3.62 28.78
CA ILE A 181 8.58 3.16 30.17
C ILE A 181 9.84 3.80 30.74
N ASP A 182 9.69 4.59 31.80
CA ASP A 182 10.68 5.55 32.29
C ASP A 182 11.18 6.44 31.16
N ASP A 183 12.46 6.31 30.86
CA ASP A 183 13.18 7.02 29.83
C ASP A 183 13.44 6.13 28.62
N ALA A 184 12.82 4.95 28.49
CA ALA A 184 13.08 4.05 27.35
C ALA A 184 11.83 3.90 26.47
N VAL A 185 12.04 3.94 25.15
CA VAL A 185 10.99 3.77 24.15
C VAL A 185 11.03 2.35 23.58
N TYR A 186 9.87 1.72 23.47
CA TYR A 186 9.71 0.37 22.97
C TYR A 186 8.59 0.30 21.94
N VAL A 187 8.76 -0.58 20.95
CA VAL A 187 7.66 -1.02 20.09
C VAL A 187 7.18 -2.37 20.60
N LYS A 188 5.93 -2.45 21.04
CA LYS A 188 5.34 -3.66 21.65
C LYS A 188 3.87 -3.82 21.27
N ARG A 189 3.39 -5.04 21.31
CA ARG A 189 1.96 -5.33 21.21
C ARG A 189 1.30 -5.11 22.57
N LEU A 190 0.24 -4.33 22.61
CA LEU A 190 -0.55 -4.12 23.81
C LEU A 190 -1.86 -4.89 23.72
N HIS A 191 -2.20 -5.55 24.82
CA HIS A 191 -3.49 -6.18 25.02
C HIS A 191 -4.05 -5.72 26.37
N TRP A 192 -5.27 -5.19 26.38
CA TRP A 192 -5.92 -4.78 27.62
C TRP A 192 -6.57 -5.97 28.30
N ASP A 193 -6.12 -6.29 29.51
CA ASP A 193 -6.73 -7.28 30.39
C ASP A 193 -7.83 -6.60 31.20
N ILE A 194 -9.09 -6.90 30.86
CA ILE A 194 -10.28 -6.31 31.47
C ILE A 194 -10.44 -6.79 32.92
N GLU A 195 -10.06 -8.03 33.24
CA GLU A 195 -10.27 -8.62 34.56
C GLU A 195 -9.31 -8.00 35.59
N ASN A 196 -8.05 -7.82 35.20
CA ASN A 196 -7.01 -7.30 36.09
C ASN A 196 -6.82 -5.77 35.96
N GLY A 197 -7.43 -5.13 34.97
CA GLY A 197 -7.29 -3.70 34.73
C GLY A 197 -5.86 -3.27 34.39
N VAL A 198 -5.14 -4.09 33.62
CA VAL A 198 -3.74 -3.87 33.23
C VAL A 198 -3.53 -4.09 31.74
N TYR A 199 -2.51 -3.46 31.18
CA TYR A 199 -2.00 -3.81 29.85
C TYR A 199 -1.02 -4.97 29.96
N LYS A 200 -1.24 -6.01 29.18
CA LYS A 200 -0.24 -7.01 28.86
C LYS A 200 0.63 -6.48 27.70
N VAL A 201 1.91 -6.26 27.99
CA VAL A 201 2.93 -5.84 27.02
C VAL A 201 3.59 -7.08 26.45
N ILE A 202 3.41 -7.29 25.16
CA ILE A 202 3.78 -8.52 24.45
C ILE A 202 4.83 -8.18 23.40
N SER A 203 5.89 -8.99 23.37
CA SER A 203 6.84 -9.05 22.27
C SER A 203 6.37 -10.14 21.31
N ASP A 204 6.32 -9.85 20.00
CA ASP A 204 5.91 -10.86 19.02
C ASP A 204 6.96 -11.99 18.89
N ASN A 205 8.21 -11.71 19.28
CA ASN A 205 9.26 -12.71 19.41
C ASN A 205 9.19 -13.43 20.77
N LEU A 206 8.91 -14.74 20.72
CA LEU A 206 8.71 -15.62 21.89
C LEU A 206 9.92 -15.74 22.83
N LYS A 207 11.12 -15.33 22.40
CA LYS A 207 12.31 -15.27 23.27
C LYS A 207 12.13 -14.27 24.41
N TYR A 208 11.25 -13.29 24.25
CA TYR A 208 11.06 -12.20 25.19
C TYR A 208 9.75 -12.41 25.97
N PRO A 209 9.80 -12.55 27.31
CA PRO A 209 8.59 -12.77 28.10
C PRO A 209 7.68 -11.54 28.08
N ALA A 210 6.37 -11.78 28.07
CA ALA A 210 5.38 -10.73 28.25
C ALA A 210 5.31 -10.30 29.73
N PHE A 211 4.94 -9.05 29.96
CA PHE A 211 4.77 -8.51 31.32
C PHE A 211 3.54 -7.62 31.39
N ASN A 212 3.01 -7.40 32.60
CA ASN A 212 1.83 -6.58 32.84
C ASN A 212 2.23 -5.19 33.36
N ILE A 213 1.57 -4.15 32.85
CA ILE A 213 1.81 -2.76 33.23
C ILE A 213 0.49 -1.97 33.28
N ASN A 214 0.42 -0.97 34.15
CA ASN A 214 -0.64 0.02 34.21
C ASN A 214 -0.05 1.37 34.63
N HIS A 215 -0.87 2.42 34.64
CA HIS A 215 -0.43 3.77 35.01
C HIS A 215 0.05 3.91 36.48
N LYS A 216 -0.21 2.92 37.34
CA LYS A 216 0.16 2.96 38.77
C LYS A 216 1.45 2.18 39.08
N ASN A 217 1.68 1.06 38.41
CA ASN A 217 2.84 0.18 38.60
C ASN A 217 3.92 0.38 37.52
N GLY A 218 3.55 1.02 36.42
CA GLY A 218 4.41 1.24 35.27
C GLY A 218 5.20 2.50 35.47
N ARG A 219 6.39 2.37 36.05
CA ARG A 219 7.63 3.11 35.70
C ARG A 219 7.41 4.15 34.58
N ASN A 220 6.78 5.29 34.90
CA ASN A 220 6.32 6.34 33.97
C ASN A 220 5.75 5.86 32.61
N PHE A 221 4.85 4.87 32.62
CA PHE A 221 4.30 4.26 31.41
C PHE A 221 3.43 5.25 30.61
N LYS A 222 3.74 5.41 29.32
CA LYS A 222 2.94 6.21 28.39
C LYS A 222 2.86 5.55 27.02
N ILE A 223 1.68 5.56 26.42
CA ILE A 223 1.50 5.24 25.00
C ILE A 223 1.77 6.53 24.21
N ILE A 224 2.78 6.52 23.35
CA ILE A 224 3.19 7.71 22.58
C ILE A 224 2.78 7.65 21.11
N GLY A 225 2.36 6.47 20.62
CA GLY A 225 1.77 6.34 19.30
C GLY A 225 1.31 4.93 18.98
N LYS A 226 0.49 4.80 17.95
CA LYS A 226 0.02 3.52 17.41
C LYS A 226 0.80 3.19 16.14
N ALA A 227 1.37 1.99 16.09
CA ALA A 227 2.01 1.50 14.87
C ALA A 227 0.94 1.12 13.84
N VAL A 228 1.10 1.63 12.62
CA VAL A 228 0.10 1.49 11.56
C VAL A 228 0.57 0.53 10.48
N ALA A 229 1.75 0.77 9.90
CA ALA A 229 2.30 -0.06 8.84
C ALA A 229 3.84 0.07 8.76
N PRO A 230 4.56 -1.01 8.41
CA PRO A 230 5.95 -0.88 7.99
C PRO A 230 6.00 -0.22 6.60
N VAL A 231 6.71 0.90 6.47
CA VAL A 231 6.88 1.61 5.18
C VAL A 231 8.07 1.09 4.39
N MET A 232 9.04 0.49 5.07
CA MET A 232 10.14 -0.26 4.48
C MET A 232 10.45 -1.43 5.39
N LYS A 233 10.29 -2.65 4.85
CA LYS A 233 10.59 -3.89 5.56
C LYS A 233 11.77 -4.58 4.90
N LYS A 234 12.79 -4.93 5.68
CA LYS A 234 13.88 -5.76 5.19
C LYS A 234 13.38 -7.19 4.99
N ILE A 235 13.62 -7.75 3.81
CA ILE A 235 13.45 -9.19 3.57
C ILE A 235 14.77 -9.85 4.00
N ILE A 236 14.70 -10.76 4.97
CA ILE A 236 15.84 -11.54 5.49
C ILE A 236 15.68 -12.97 4.99
#